data_AF-A0A2V8KBQ2-F1
#
_entry.id   AF-A0A2V8KBQ2-F1
#
_cell.length_a   1.000
_cell.length_b   1.000
_cell.length_c   1.000
_cell.angle_alpha   90.00
_cell.angle_beta   90.00
_cell.angle_gamma   90.00
#
_symmetry.space_group_name_H-M   'P 1'
#
loop_
_entity.id
_entity.type
_entity.pdbx_description
1 polymer ?
#
loop_
_entity_poly.entity_id
_entity_poly.type
_entity_poly.pdbx_seq_one_letter_code
_entity_poly.pdbx_strand_id
1 'polypeptide(L)' 'MAALLYKDFLIIGIGQFDKQKEVWMPIADISWHSATGRESHTIQDSVHCFGTKQEAKAFAVEAAKAWVHAR' A
#
# COMPACT_ATOMS: atom_id res chain seq x y z
N MET A 1 1.99 -8.47 6.05
CA MET A 1 1.03 -7.38 6.09
C MET A 1 1.53 -6.42 7.14
N ALA A 2 1.48 -5.12 6.87
CA ALA A 2 1.68 -4.06 7.85
C ALA A 2 0.40 -3.22 7.83
N ALA A 3 -0.13 -2.84 9.00
CA ALA A 3 -1.31 -2.00 9.09
C ALA A 3 -1.02 -0.86 10.06
N LEU A 4 -1.40 0.36 9.70
CA LEU A 4 -1.22 1.54 10.54
C LEU A 4 -2.28 2.61 10.26
N LEU A 5 -2.57 3.42 11.27
CA LEU A 5 -3.39 4.62 11.13
C LEU A 5 -2.49 5.83 10.89
N TYR A 6 -2.80 6.62 9.86
CA TYR A 6 -2.03 7.79 9.46
C TYR A 6 -2.96 8.92 9.00
N LYS A 7 -2.97 10.03 9.74
CA LYS A 7 -3.85 11.20 9.47
C LYS A 7 -5.32 10.80 9.25
N ASP A 8 -5.83 9.87 10.07
CA ASP A 8 -7.19 9.29 9.98
C ASP A 8 -7.45 8.38 8.75
N PHE A 9 -6.40 8.00 8.03
CA PHE A 9 -6.43 6.94 7.02
C PHE A 9 -5.89 5.63 7.59
N LEU A 10 -6.65 4.54 7.45
CA LEU A 10 -6.16 3.19 7.66
C LEU A 10 -5.37 2.74 6.42
N ILE A 11 -4.08 2.51 6.58
CA ILE A 11 -3.19 2.01 5.54
C ILE A 11 -2.84 0.55 5.83
N ILE A 12 -2.96 -0.32 4.83
CA ILE A 12 -2.57 -1.73 4.88
C ILE A 12 -1.56 -1.98 3.75
N GLY A 13 -0.29 -2.18 4.11
CA GLY A 13 0.79 -2.55 3.20
C GLY A 13 0.98 -4.06 3.07
N ILE A 14 1.06 -4.53 1.83
CA ILE A 14 1.19 -5.93 1.45
C ILE A 14 2.37 -6.06 0.48
N GLY A 15 3.19 -7.08 0.68
CA GLY A 15 4.12 -7.56 -0.35
C GLY A 15 3.50 -8.83 -0.92
N GLN A 16 2.97 -8.76 -2.14
CA GLN A 16 2.38 -9.90 -2.84
C GLN A 16 3.45 -10.53 -3.72
N PHE A 17 3.62 -11.86 -3.65
CA PHE A 17 4.57 -12.55 -4.52
C PHE A 17 3.95 -12.75 -5.92
N ASP A 18 4.59 -12.18 -6.93
CA ASP A 18 4.29 -12.44 -8.33
C ASP A 18 5.07 -13.68 -8.78
N LYS A 19 4.34 -14.77 -9.02
CA LYS A 19 4.93 -16.05 -9.44
C LYS A 19 5.47 -16.03 -10.86
N GLN A 20 4.96 -15.16 -11.73
CA GLN A 20 5.42 -15.08 -13.12
C GLN A 20 6.76 -14.35 -13.22
N LYS A 21 6.95 -13.36 -12.37
CA LYS A 21 8.15 -12.52 -12.34
C LYS A 21 9.15 -12.91 -11.24
N GLU A 22 8.78 -13.83 -10.35
CA GLU A 22 9.57 -14.27 -9.18
C GLU A 22 9.99 -13.12 -8.25
N VAL A 23 9.12 -12.11 -8.11
CA VAL A 23 9.39 -10.88 -7.35
C VAL A 23 8.24 -10.52 -6.42
N TRP A 24 8.51 -9.66 -5.45
CA TRP A 24 7.49 -9.12 -4.54
C TRP A 24 6.98 -7.78 -5.06
N MET A 25 5.67 -7.73 -5.35
CA MET A 25 4.95 -6.52 -5.71
C MET A 25 4.47 -5.79 -4.46
N PRO A 26 4.67 -4.47 -4.36
CA PRO A 26 4.09 -3.63 -3.32
C PRO A 26 2.60 -3.39 -3.61
N ILE A 27 1.76 -3.57 -2.60
CA ILE A 27 0.35 -3.23 -2.65
C ILE A 27 -0.01 -2.50 -1.37
N ALA A 28 -0.71 -1.38 -1.48
CA ALA A 28 -1.23 -0.67 -0.34
C ALA A 28 -2.73 -0.41 -0.50
N ASP A 29 -3.51 -0.82 0.49
CA ASP A 29 -4.90 -0.41 0.63
C ASP A 29 -4.99 0.74 1.61
N ILE A 30 -5.70 1.79 1.23
CA ILE A 30 -5.92 3.00 2.02
C ILE A 30 -7.43 3.11 2.20
N SER A 31 -7.92 3.26 3.43
CA SER A 31 -9.34 3.50 3.68
C SER A 31 -9.56 4.56 4.75
N TRP A 32 -10.60 5.37 4.58
CA TRP A 32 -10.92 6.48 5.49
C TRP A 32 -12.43 6.69 5.55
N HIS A 33 -12.87 7.43 6.55
CA HIS A 33 -14.24 7.92 6.62
C HIS A 33 -14.33 9.28 5.93
N SER A 34 -15.34 9.43 5.08
CA SER A 34 -15.72 10.69 4.43
C SER A 34 -17.18 11.02 4.76
N ALA A 35 -17.63 12.21 4.36
CA ALA A 35 -19.00 12.66 4.58
C ALA A 35 -20.05 11.74 3.92
N THR A 36 -19.67 10.97 2.90
CA THR A 36 -20.56 10.05 2.18
C THR A 36 -20.44 8.60 2.66
N GLY A 37 -19.55 8.30 3.62
CA GLY A 37 -19.41 6.98 4.20
C GLY A 37 -17.95 6.54 4.34
N ARG A 38 -17.66 5.29 3.95
CA ARG A 38 -16.30 4.74 3.94
C ARG A 38 -15.76 4.78 2.52
N GLU A 39 -14.62 5.42 2.33
CA GLU A 39 -13.89 5.48 1.06
C GLU A 39 -12.63 4.62 1.14
N SER A 40 -12.14 4.22 -0.03
CA SER A 40 -10.89 3.47 -0.14
C SER A 40 -10.17 3.74 -1.46
N HIS A 41 -8.85 3.59 -1.43
CA HIS A 41 -7.97 3.65 -2.58
C HIS A 41 -6.91 2.56 -2.48
N THR A 42 -6.64 1.87 -3.58
CA THR A 42 -5.60 0.84 -3.66
C THR A 42 -4.49 1.32 -4.57
N ILE A 43 -3.26 1.27 -4.06
CA ILE A 43 -2.03 1.44 -4.84
C ILE A 43 -1.48 0.06 -5.14
N GLN A 44 -1.34 -0.24 -6.43
CA GLN A 44 -0.66 -1.44 -6.91
C GLN A 44 0.38 -0.99 -7.92
N ASP A 45 1.66 -1.04 -7.52
CA ASP A 45 2.77 -0.70 -8.41
C ASP A 45 3.40 -1.98 -8.94
N SER A 46 3.25 -2.21 -10.24
CA SER A 46 3.84 -3.37 -10.93
C SER A 46 5.19 -3.10 -11.54
N VAL A 47 5.64 -1.84 -11.54
CA VAL A 47 6.96 -1.41 -12.04
C VAL A 47 8.01 -1.65 -10.97
N HIS A 48 7.68 -1.41 -9.70
CA HIS A 48 8.59 -1.61 -8.57
C HIS A 48 8.50 -3.05 -8.08
N CYS A 49 9.44 -3.87 -8.52
CA CYS A 49 9.55 -5.28 -8.12
C CYS A 49 10.70 -5.46 -7.11
N PHE A 50 10.41 -6.06 -5.96
CA PHE A 50 11.38 -6.20 -4.86
C PHE A 50 11.86 -7.64 -4.70
N GLY A 51 13.13 -7.80 -4.31
CA GLY A 51 13.70 -9.12 -3.99
C GLY A 51 13.13 -9.72 -2.71
N THR A 52 12.67 -8.88 -1.77
CA THR A 52 12.12 -9.35 -0.50
C THR A 52 10.70 -8.85 -0.24
N LYS A 53 9.94 -9.68 0.47
CA LYS A 53 8.60 -9.35 0.97
C LYS A 53 8.61 -8.13 1.90
N GLN A 54 9.72 -7.89 2.62
CA GLN A 54 9.81 -6.79 3.58
C GLN A 54 9.99 -5.45 2.87
N GLU A 55 10.86 -5.37 1.87
CA GLU A 55 11.05 -4.17 1.06
C GLU A 55 9.76 -3.77 0.33
N ALA A 56 9.06 -4.74 -0.28
CA ALA A 56 7.78 -4.47 -0.94
C ALA A 56 6.73 -3.89 0.02
N LYS A 57 6.64 -4.40 1.25
CA LYS A 57 5.72 -3.85 2.26
C LYS A 57 6.13 -2.44 2.70
N ALA A 58 7.42 -2.22 2.93
CA ALA A 58 7.92 -0.92 3.37
C ALA A 58 7.65 0.15 2.30
N PHE A 59 7.96 -0.16 1.04
CA PHE A 59 7.64 0.69 -0.09
C PHE A 59 6.13 0.96 -0.21
N ALA A 60 5.29 -0.08 -0.12
CA ALA A 60 3.83 0.08 -0.17
C ALA A 60 3.31 1.05 0.89
N VAL A 61 3.81 0.94 2.13
CA VAL A 61 3.44 1.84 3.22
C VAL A 61 3.88 3.28 2.94
N GLU A 62 5.11 3.50 2.48
CA GLU A 62 5.61 4.84 2.19
C GLU A 62 4.90 5.48 0.98
N ALA A 63 4.61 4.69 -0.06
CA ALA A 63 3.81 5.14 -1.21
C ALA A 63 2.40 5.57 -0.77
N ALA A 64 1.76 4.81 0.13
CA ALA A 64 0.46 5.19 0.68
C ALA A 64 0.53 6.46 1.52
N LYS A 65 1.56 6.63 2.37
CA LYS A 65 1.75 7.88 3.14
C LYS A 65 1.97 9.08 2.23
N ALA A 66 2.72 8.91 1.13
CA ALA A 66 2.96 9.95 0.14
C ALA A 66 1.66 10.34 -0.57
N TRP A 67 0.83 9.37 -0.95
CA TRP A 67 -0.50 9.62 -1.52
C TRP A 67 -1.41 10.39 -0.55
N VAL A 68 -1.46 9.97 0.72
CA VAL A 68 -2.23 10.69 1.76
C VAL A 68 -1.71 12.11 1.97
N HIS A 69 -0.41 12.36 1.76
CA HIS A 69 0.17 13.70 1.84
C HIS A 69 -0.18 14.62 0.66
N ALA A 70 -0.39 14.03 -0.52
CA ALA A 70 -0.68 14.78 -1.75
C ALA A 70 -2.19 15.05 -1.94
N ARG A 71 -3.04 14.42 -1.14
CA ARG A 71 -4.50 14.63 -1.11
C ARG A 71 -4.87 15.85 -0.27
#